data_AF-A0A9P6R6C9-F1
#
_entry.id   AF-A0A9P6R6C9-F1
#
_cell.length_a   1.000
_cell.length_b   1.000
_cell.length_c   1.000
_cell.angle_alpha   90.00
_cell.angle_beta   90.00
_cell.angle_gamma   90.00
#
_symmetry.space_group_name_H-M   'P 1'
#
loop_
_entity.id
_entity.type
_entity.pdbx_description
1 polymer ?
#
loop_
_entity_poly.entity_id
_entity_poly.type
_entity_poly.pdbx_seq_one_letter_code
_entity_poly.pdbx_strand_id
1 'polypeptide(L)'
;MPIKPSYLGITPSLIRDVFLPNRFFDEAVVNASRAQVYSALVSLASSASPSTKDKIHSLLEIKHVDNAQEATNTGNKVANDLKYFVKLGRQNGIHVSPTALWDGLVENAISSSWTLDNWKEFFQSKISA
;
A
#
# COMPACT_ATOMS: atom_id res chain seq x y z
N MET A 1 -2.58 -22.32 -21.76
CA MET A 1 -2.56 -22.53 -20.29
C MET A 1 -3.50 -21.50 -19.69
N PRO A 2 -4.64 -21.86 -19.06
CA PRO A 2 -5.54 -20.87 -18.52
C PRO A 2 -4.87 -20.20 -17.31
N ILE A 3 -4.77 -18.88 -17.34
CA ILE A 3 -4.30 -18.07 -16.22
C ILE A 3 -5.26 -18.33 -15.06
N LYS A 4 -4.81 -19.00 -14.00
CA LYS A 4 -5.59 -19.12 -12.77
C LYS A 4 -5.78 -17.70 -12.22
N PRO A 5 -7.02 -17.25 -11.95
CA PRO A 5 -7.22 -15.96 -11.30
C PRO A 5 -6.85 -16.12 -9.83
N SER A 6 -5.56 -16.00 -9.51
CA SER A 6 -5.10 -15.84 -8.13
C SER A 6 -4.80 -14.38 -7.87
N TYR A 7 -5.76 -13.49 -8.12
CA TYR A 7 -5.78 -12.20 -7.43
C TYR A 7 -6.17 -12.47 -5.97
N LEU A 8 -5.27 -13.08 -5.19
CA LEU A 8 -5.22 -13.16 -3.72
C LEU A 8 -6.54 -12.92 -2.94
N GLY A 9 -7.68 -13.49 -3.31
CA GLY A 9 -8.97 -13.11 -2.70
C GLY A 9 -9.26 -11.60 -2.67
N ILE A 10 -8.56 -10.79 -3.47
CA ILE A 10 -8.66 -9.34 -3.44
C ILE A 10 -9.88 -8.94 -4.26
N THR A 11 -11.02 -8.76 -3.59
CA THR A 11 -12.25 -8.31 -4.25
C THR A 11 -12.19 -6.80 -4.51
N PRO A 12 -12.92 -6.29 -5.53
CA PRO A 12 -13.06 -4.85 -5.71
C PRO A 12 -13.64 -4.14 -4.47
N SER A 13 -14.51 -4.82 -3.72
CA SER A 13 -15.01 -4.32 -2.43
C SER A 13 -13.90 -4.21 -1.39
N LEU A 14 -12.98 -5.18 -1.35
CA LEU A 14 -11.84 -5.14 -0.45
C LEU A 14 -10.81 -4.08 -0.85
N ILE A 15 -10.53 -3.90 -2.16
CA ILE A 15 -9.72 -2.76 -2.64
C ILE A 15 -10.41 -1.47 -2.21
N ARG A 16 -11.71 -1.34 -2.43
CA ARG A 16 -12.48 -0.18 -2.00
C ARG A 16 -12.40 0.03 -0.48
N ASP A 17 -12.52 -1.00 0.34
CA ASP A 17 -12.47 -0.88 1.80
C ASP A 17 -11.05 -0.62 2.33
N VAL A 18 -10.03 -1.10 1.62
CA VAL A 18 -8.61 -0.82 1.90
C VAL A 18 -8.23 0.61 1.46
N PHE A 19 -8.80 1.11 0.36
CA PHE A 19 -8.44 2.38 -0.28
C PHE A 19 -9.47 3.52 -0.09
N LEU A 20 -10.61 3.31 0.58
CA LEU A 20 -11.56 4.36 0.97
C LEU A 20 -11.38 4.71 2.46
N PRO A 21 -10.55 5.71 2.80
CA PRO A 21 -9.81 5.72 4.05
C PRO A 21 -10.38 6.70 5.08
N ASN A 22 -11.68 7.02 5.07
CA ASN A 22 -12.21 7.97 6.05
C ASN A 22 -11.86 7.58 7.50
N ARG A 23 -11.70 6.28 7.78
CA ARG A 23 -11.27 5.74 9.08
C ARG A 23 -9.79 5.93 9.43
N PHE A 24 -8.95 6.26 8.45
CA PHE A 24 -7.50 6.50 8.60
C PHE A 24 -7.10 7.91 8.20
N PHE A 25 -8.06 8.77 7.86
CA PHE A 25 -7.82 10.20 7.71
C PHE A 25 -7.39 10.82 9.04
N ASP A 26 -6.60 11.88 8.95
CA ASP A 26 -5.99 12.52 10.11
C ASP A 26 -7.05 12.91 11.15
N GLU A 27 -8.20 13.44 10.71
CA GLU A 27 -9.31 13.82 11.60
C GLU A 27 -9.91 12.61 12.34
N ALA A 28 -9.91 11.43 11.73
CA ALA A 28 -10.48 10.22 12.32
C ALA A 28 -9.53 9.53 13.30
N VAL A 29 -8.21 9.70 13.13
CA VAL A 29 -7.18 9.03 13.95
C VAL A 29 -6.40 9.99 14.84
N VAL A 30 -6.76 11.27 14.89
CA VAL A 30 -6.02 12.32 15.62
C VAL A 30 -5.73 11.96 17.09
N ASN A 31 -6.65 11.25 17.75
CA ASN A 31 -6.51 10.82 19.15
C ASN A 31 -6.08 9.36 19.30
N ALA A 32 -5.85 8.64 18.20
CA ALA A 32 -5.45 7.24 18.24
C ALA A 32 -3.95 7.12 18.50
N SER A 33 -3.57 6.21 19.38
CA SER A 33 -2.17 5.81 19.53
C SER A 33 -1.72 5.05 18.29
N ARG A 34 -0.41 5.05 18.03
CA ARG A 34 0.18 4.29 16.92
C ARG A 34 -0.16 2.80 16.99
N ALA A 35 -0.17 2.22 18.19
CA ALA A 35 -0.53 0.82 18.40
C ALA A 35 -1.99 0.55 18.03
N GLN A 36 -2.91 1.47 18.34
CA GLN A 36 -4.32 1.36 17.95
C GLN A 36 -4.49 1.42 16.42
N VAL A 37 -3.80 2.35 15.76
CA VAL A 37 -3.80 2.46 14.29
C VAL A 37 -3.25 1.17 13.66
N TYR A 38 -2.14 0.63 14.17
CA TYR A 38 -1.56 -0.61 13.67
C TYR A 38 -2.48 -1.81 13.86
N SER A 39 -3.16 -1.93 15.01
CA SER A 39 -4.16 -2.98 15.23
C SER A 39 -5.32 -2.89 14.24
N ALA A 40 -5.78 -1.68 13.92
CA ALA A 40 -6.81 -1.44 12.91
C ALA A 40 -6.32 -1.80 11.49
N LEU A 41 -5.08 -1.47 11.14
CA LEU A 41 -4.46 -1.85 9.86
C LEU A 41 -4.30 -3.38 9.73
N VAL A 42 -3.86 -4.07 10.79
CA VAL A 42 -3.77 -5.54 10.84
C VAL A 42 -5.15 -6.15 10.64
N SER A 43 -6.17 -5.62 11.30
CA SER A 43 -7.55 -6.11 11.19
C SER A 43 -8.10 -5.92 9.77
N LEU A 44 -7.86 -4.76 9.17
CA LEU A 44 -8.19 -4.50 7.77
C LEU A 44 -7.50 -5.50 6.84
N ALA A 45 -6.18 -5.64 6.94
CA ALA A 45 -5.45 -6.51 6.02
C ALA A 45 -5.78 -7.99 6.24
N SER A 46 -6.18 -8.37 7.46
CA SER A 46 -6.70 -9.72 7.73
C SER A 46 -8.06 -9.97 7.09
N SER A 47 -8.89 -8.93 6.90
CA SER A 47 -10.15 -9.10 6.15
C SER A 47 -9.92 -9.42 4.67
N ALA A 48 -8.80 -8.96 4.11
CA ALA A 48 -8.33 -9.30 2.77
C ALA A 48 -7.82 -10.74 2.68
N SER A 49 -7.01 -11.12 3.67
CA SER A 49 -6.34 -12.41 3.69
C SER A 49 -6.18 -12.88 5.15
N PRO A 50 -7.15 -13.63 5.69
CA PRO A 50 -7.19 -13.98 7.12
C PRO A 50 -5.95 -14.71 7.62
N SER A 51 -5.32 -15.53 6.76
CA SER A 51 -4.10 -16.27 7.07
C SER A 51 -2.85 -15.41 7.26
N THR A 52 -2.92 -14.10 6.96
CA THR A 52 -1.76 -13.20 7.01
C THR A 52 -1.67 -12.35 8.27
N LYS A 53 -2.67 -12.41 9.17
CA LYS A 53 -2.79 -11.55 10.35
C LYS A 53 -1.49 -11.44 11.16
N ASP A 54 -0.96 -12.57 11.62
CA ASP A 54 0.23 -12.60 12.48
C ASP A 54 1.48 -12.12 11.74
N LYS A 55 1.58 -12.45 10.46
CA LYS A 55 2.66 -11.95 9.60
C LYS A 55 2.60 -10.43 9.49
N ILE A 56 1.44 -9.84 9.23
CA ILE A 56 1.27 -8.39 9.10
C ILE A 56 1.51 -7.69 10.43
N HIS A 57 1.01 -8.24 11.53
CA HIS A 57 1.32 -7.73 12.87
C HIS A 57 2.84 -7.67 13.10
N SER A 58 3.54 -8.78 12.82
CA SER A 58 5.00 -8.86 12.98
C SER A 58 5.80 -7.89 12.10
N LEU A 59 5.20 -7.37 11.02
CA LEU A 59 5.79 -6.40 10.13
C LEU A 59 5.59 -4.96 10.63
N LEU A 60 4.47 -4.68 11.28
CA LEU A 60 4.09 -3.34 11.74
C LEU A 60 4.55 -3.04 13.17
N GLU A 61 4.62 -4.06 14.04
CA GLU A 61 4.97 -3.92 15.44
C GLU A 61 6.30 -3.18 15.64
N ILE A 62 6.32 -2.28 16.63
CA ILE A 62 7.53 -1.60 17.11
C ILE A 62 7.75 -2.05 18.55
N LYS A 63 8.93 -2.58 18.84
CA LYS A 63 9.30 -3.06 20.18
C LYS A 63 9.25 -1.89 21.17
N HIS A 64 8.54 -2.09 22.28
CA HIS A 64 8.57 -1.16 23.42
C HIS A 64 9.96 -1.19 24.09
N VAL A 65 10.38 -0.03 24.59
CA VAL A 65 11.57 0.14 25.42
C VAL A 65 11.19 0.93 26.65
N ASP A 66 11.73 0.55 27.81
CA ASP A 66 11.32 1.12 29.10
C ASP A 66 11.96 2.50 29.36
N ASN A 67 13.07 2.81 28.68
CA ASN A 67 13.76 4.09 28.77
C ASN A 67 14.31 4.55 27.40
N ALA A 68 14.63 5.85 27.31
CA ALA A 68 15.05 6.47 26.07
C ALA A 68 16.44 6.03 25.58
N GLN A 69 17.32 5.59 26.50
CA GLN A 69 18.69 5.16 26.19
C GLN A 69 18.70 3.85 25.39
N GLU A 70 17.66 3.03 25.51
CA GLU A 70 17.47 1.79 24.75
C GLU A 70 16.87 2.01 23.35
N ALA A 71 16.40 3.22 23.02
CA ALA A 71 15.75 3.50 21.75
C ALA A 71 16.75 3.55 20.58
N THR A 72 16.53 2.74 19.53
CA THR A 72 17.47 2.56 18.40
C THR A 72 17.01 3.17 17.06
N ASN A 73 15.85 3.82 17.02
CA ASN A 73 15.24 4.35 15.78
C ASN A 73 15.07 3.31 14.65
N THR A 74 14.97 2.02 14.98
CA THR A 74 14.83 0.94 13.98
C THR A 74 13.50 1.00 13.24
N GLY A 75 12.45 1.56 13.87
CA GLY A 75 11.11 1.61 13.29
C GLY A 75 10.48 0.22 13.14
N ASN A 76 9.59 0.08 12.17
CA ASN A 76 8.97 -1.21 11.83
C ASN A 76 9.63 -1.83 10.58
N LYS A 77 9.29 -3.08 10.26
CA LYS A 77 9.97 -3.84 9.21
C LYS A 77 9.61 -3.36 7.79
N VAL A 78 8.49 -2.64 7.62
CA VAL A 78 8.06 -2.10 6.32
C VAL A 78 8.71 -0.77 5.96
N ALA A 79 9.36 -0.10 6.93
CA ALA A 79 9.91 1.23 6.72
C ALA A 79 10.98 1.27 5.61
N ASN A 80 11.80 0.24 5.49
CA ASN A 80 12.83 0.18 4.45
C ASN A 80 12.23 0.00 3.04
N ASP A 81 11.19 -0.81 2.90
CA ASP A 81 10.48 -0.98 1.63
C ASP A 81 9.82 0.34 1.21
N LEU A 82 9.14 1.02 2.14
CA LEU A 82 8.55 2.33 1.88
C LEU A 82 9.63 3.35 1.46
N LYS A 83 10.77 3.40 2.16
CA LYS A 83 11.90 4.27 1.80
C LYS A 83 12.43 3.97 0.40
N TYR A 84 12.47 2.70 0.00
CA TYR A 84 12.87 2.30 -1.35
C TYR A 84 11.93 2.86 -2.41
N PHE A 85 10.61 2.72 -2.24
CA PHE A 85 9.64 3.29 -3.18
C PHE A 85 9.65 4.81 -3.22
N VAL A 86 9.84 5.47 -2.08
CA VAL A 86 10.04 6.93 -2.03
C VAL A 86 11.31 7.32 -2.78
N LYS A 87 12.41 6.57 -2.63
CA LYS A 87 13.66 6.80 -3.37
C LYS A 87 13.44 6.64 -4.87
N LEU A 88 12.73 5.59 -5.30
CA LEU A 88 12.40 5.36 -6.70
C LEU A 88 11.59 6.54 -7.28
N GLY A 89 10.55 6.98 -6.58
CA GLY A 89 9.76 8.13 -7.02
C GLY A 89 10.56 9.42 -7.12
N ARG A 90 11.41 9.69 -6.12
CA ARG A 90 12.32 10.86 -6.13
C ARG A 90 13.33 10.81 -7.26
N GLN A 91 13.91 9.64 -7.53
CA GLN A 91 14.87 9.45 -8.61
C GLN A 91 14.23 9.73 -9.98
N ASN A 92 12.96 9.42 -10.14
CA ASN A 92 12.19 9.68 -11.36
C ASN A 92 11.55 11.09 -11.41
N GLY A 93 11.85 11.98 -10.46
CA GLY A 93 11.30 13.34 -10.44
C GLY A 93 9.79 13.41 -10.19
N ILE A 94 9.20 12.41 -9.54
CA ILE A 94 7.76 12.39 -9.27
C ILE A 94 7.42 13.44 -8.20
N HIS A 95 6.57 14.40 -8.56
CA HIS A 95 6.13 15.49 -7.66
C HIS A 95 4.78 15.24 -6.99
N VAL A 96 3.89 14.51 -7.66
CA VAL A 96 2.51 14.26 -7.21
C VAL A 96 2.17 12.79 -7.31
N SER A 97 1.28 12.32 -6.44
CA SER A 97 0.78 10.95 -6.47
C SER A 97 -0.75 10.96 -6.59
N PRO A 98 -1.35 10.02 -7.34
CA PRO A 98 -0.70 8.95 -8.09
C PRO A 98 -0.05 9.46 -9.40
N THR A 99 1.16 8.95 -9.70
CA THR A 99 1.84 9.09 -11.00
C THR A 99 2.19 7.68 -11.48
N ALA A 100 1.83 7.34 -12.72
CA ALA A 100 2.12 6.04 -13.30
C ALA A 100 3.30 6.11 -14.25
N LEU A 101 4.11 5.05 -14.27
CA LEU A 101 5.25 4.90 -15.16
C LEU A 101 5.04 3.67 -16.04
N TRP A 102 5.39 3.81 -17.31
CA TRP A 102 5.46 2.73 -18.28
C TRP A 102 6.88 2.68 -18.84
N ASP A 103 7.55 1.52 -18.74
CA ASP A 103 8.96 1.34 -19.12
C ASP A 103 9.91 2.40 -18.54
N GLY A 104 9.62 2.87 -17.32
CA GLY A 104 10.41 3.88 -16.61
C GLY A 104 10.12 5.33 -17.01
N LEU A 105 9.23 5.57 -17.97
CA LEU A 105 8.78 6.90 -18.39
C LEU A 105 7.42 7.23 -17.79
N VAL A 106 7.20 8.50 -17.45
CA VAL A 106 5.90 8.97 -16.96
C VAL A 106 4.85 8.82 -18.07
N GLU A 107 3.75 8.13 -17.77
CA GLU A 107 2.62 7.95 -18.68
C GLU A 107 1.46 8.85 -18.23
N ASN A 108 1.39 10.04 -18.84
CA ASN A 108 0.46 11.10 -18.45
C ASN A 108 -1.00 10.80 -18.83
N ALA A 109 -1.26 9.81 -19.70
CA ALA A 109 -2.63 9.41 -20.03
C ALA A 109 -3.34 8.73 -18.85
N ILE A 110 -2.59 8.14 -17.92
CA ILE A 110 -3.15 7.40 -16.78
C ILE A 110 -3.72 8.38 -15.75
N SER A 111 -5.01 8.20 -15.42
CA SER A 111 -5.71 8.98 -14.40
C SER A 111 -5.99 8.13 -13.16
N SER A 112 -6.00 8.78 -11.99
CA SER A 112 -6.44 8.19 -10.72
C SER A 112 -7.88 7.67 -10.73
N SER A 113 -8.68 8.11 -11.71
CA SER A 113 -10.07 7.70 -11.91
C SER A 113 -10.23 6.49 -12.83
N TRP A 114 -9.13 5.95 -13.39
CA TRP A 114 -9.20 4.84 -14.35
C TRP A 114 -9.90 3.62 -13.78
N THR A 115 -10.82 3.09 -14.59
CA THR A 115 -11.50 1.83 -14.33
C THR A 115 -10.67 0.66 -14.84
N LEU A 116 -11.09 -0.57 -14.51
CA LEU A 116 -10.48 -1.79 -15.05
C LEU A 116 -10.47 -1.81 -16.58
N ASP A 117 -11.50 -1.29 -17.24
CA ASP A 117 -11.58 -1.33 -18.70
C ASP A 117 -10.61 -0.33 -19.35
N ASN A 118 -10.37 0.85 -18.74
CA ASN A 118 -9.32 1.76 -19.19
C ASN A 118 -7.93 1.10 -19.12
N TRP A 119 -7.65 0.36 -18.04
CA TRP A 119 -6.40 -0.39 -17.91
C TRP A 119 -6.25 -1.49 -18.96
N LYS A 120 -7.32 -2.25 -19.24
CA LYS A 120 -7.31 -3.28 -20.29
C LYS A 120 -6.99 -2.68 -21.65
N GLU A 121 -7.66 -1.59 -22.02
CA GLU A 121 -7.45 -0.90 -23.29
C GLU A 121 -6.01 -0.40 -23.40
N PHE A 122 -5.49 0.24 -22.34
CA PHE A 122 -4.11 0.69 -22.27
C PHE A 122 -3.12 -0.46 -22.51
N PHE A 123 -3.23 -1.56 -21.76
CA PHE A 123 -2.29 -2.68 -21.92
C PHE A 123 -2.43 -3.39 -23.26
N GLN A 124 -3.64 -3.51 -23.81
CA GLN A 124 -3.84 -4.03 -25.17
C GLN A 124 -3.11 -3.16 -26.20
N SER A 125 -3.15 -1.84 -26.05
CA SER A 125 -2.46 -0.92 -26.97
C SER A 125 -0.92 -0.96 -26.84
N LYS A 126 -0.38 -1.33 -25.67
CA LYS A 126 1.07 -1.25 -25.39
C LYS A 126 1.80 -2.59 -25.47
N ILE A 127 1.13 -3.71 -25.21
CA ILE A 127 1.74 -5.06 -25.08
C ILE A 127 1.46 -5.93 -26.32
N SER A 128 0.78 -5.41 -27.34
CA SER A 128 0.56 -6.16 -28.59
C SER A 128 1.84 -6.17 -29.42
N ALA A 129 2.42 -7.38 -29.54
CA ALA A 129 3.43 -7.74 -30.54
C ALA A 129 2.85 -7.76 -31.96
#